data_AF-A0A316HQ85-F1
#
_entry.id   AF-A0A316HQ85-F1
#
_cell.length_a   1.000
_cell.length_b   1.000
_cell.length_c   1.000
_cell.angle_alpha   90.00
_cell.angle_beta   90.00
_cell.angle_gamma   90.00
#
_symmetry.space_group_name_H-M   'P 1'
#
loop_
_entity.id
_entity.type
_entity.pdbx_description
1 polymer ?
#
loop_
_entity_poly.entity_id
_entity_poly.type
_entity_poly.pdbx_seq_one_letter_code
_entity_poly.pdbx_strand_id
1 'polypeptide(L)'
;MHANTRNAIFAIIYFAVSVLVTAWFIGQKFGYMTSPGTILLANAVAVFKWIVTVTAAIILLKNNKWFFIRRIAFASFTGTLMFFSVFITRQLPIDSWRQFTYPVLLSFLVMTILYYKAVRDAGLSVKWFVGWLICLAIGLVLQMRVVFGLHPSLMTNNVYQFQTQFKKGRTSLCFTPEV
;
A
#
# COMPACT_ATOMS: atom_id res chain seq x y z
N MET A 1 -23.39 -2.43 26.41
CA MET A 1 -22.45 -1.59 25.61
C MET A 1 -23.21 -1.06 24.39
N HIS A 2 -23.35 0.25 24.21
CA HIS A 2 -24.05 0.82 23.05
C HIS A 2 -23.42 0.30 21.74
N ALA A 3 -24.22 -0.11 20.75
CA ALA A 3 -23.72 -0.69 19.49
C ALA A 3 -22.68 0.21 18.79
N ASN A 4 -22.78 1.53 18.96
CA ASN A 4 -21.84 2.53 18.46
C ASN A 4 -20.45 2.43 19.11
N THR A 5 -20.38 2.28 20.43
CA THR A 5 -19.11 2.16 21.17
C THR A 5 -18.33 0.93 20.73
N ARG A 6 -19.03 -0.22 20.59
CA ARG A 6 -18.42 -1.45 20.10
C ARG A 6 -17.88 -1.28 18.67
N ASN A 7 -18.65 -0.63 17.80
CA ASN A 7 -18.22 -0.40 16.42
C ASN A 7 -17.00 0.52 16.32
N ALA A 8 -16.95 1.57 17.16
CA ALA A 8 -15.82 2.47 17.25
C ALA A 8 -14.54 1.75 17.70
N ILE A 9 -14.62 0.94 18.76
CA ILE A 9 -13.49 0.16 19.28
C ILE A 9 -12.93 -0.77 18.21
N PHE A 10 -13.79 -1.55 17.55
CA PHE A 10 -13.34 -2.45 16.48
C PHE A 10 -12.73 -1.69 15.30
N ALA A 11 -13.29 -0.53 14.94
CA ALA A 11 -12.70 0.29 13.88
C ALA A 11 -11.28 0.74 14.23
N ILE A 12 -11.07 1.24 15.46
CA ILE A 12 -9.75 1.67 15.94
C ILE A 12 -8.77 0.51 15.91
N ILE A 13 -9.15 -0.67 16.41
CA ILE A 13 -8.30 -1.87 16.41
C ILE A 13 -7.93 -2.27 14.98
N TYR A 14 -8.90 -2.35 14.07
CA TYR A 14 -8.63 -2.71 12.67
C TYR A 14 -7.72 -1.70 11.98
N PHE A 15 -7.92 -0.39 12.19
CA PHE A 15 -7.03 0.63 11.65
C PHE A 15 -5.61 0.53 12.24
N ALA A 16 -5.49 0.40 13.56
CA ALA A 16 -4.20 0.32 14.23
C ALA A 16 -3.38 -0.89 13.74
N VAL A 17 -4.00 -2.08 13.71
CA VAL A 17 -3.34 -3.30 13.22
C VAL A 17 -2.99 -3.16 11.74
N SER A 18 -3.88 -2.60 10.91
CA SER A 18 -3.64 -2.38 9.50
C SER A 18 -2.44 -1.43 9.24
N VAL A 19 -2.30 -0.37 10.03
CA VAL A 19 -1.15 0.55 9.97
C VAL A 19 0.13 -0.16 10.38
N LEU A 20 0.12 -0.95 11.46
CA LEU A 20 1.31 -1.70 11.90
C LEU A 20 1.77 -2.71 10.85
N VAL A 21 0.83 -3.46 10.25
CA VAL A 21 1.13 -4.42 9.17
C VAL A 21 1.68 -3.70 7.94
N THR A 22 1.09 -2.56 7.56
CA THR A 22 1.57 -1.75 6.43
C THR A 22 2.97 -1.21 6.69
N ALA A 23 3.23 -0.67 7.88
CA ALA A 23 4.53 -0.13 8.26
C ALA A 23 5.60 -1.22 8.29
N TRP A 24 5.27 -2.39 8.84
CA TRP A 24 6.13 -3.58 8.78
C TRP A 24 6.43 -3.98 7.34
N PHE A 25 5.40 -4.07 6.48
CA PHE A 25 5.57 -4.45 5.09
C PHE A 25 6.47 -3.48 4.32
N ILE A 26 6.32 -2.17 4.52
CA ILE A 26 7.20 -1.15 3.94
C ILE A 26 8.63 -1.29 4.48
N GLY A 27 8.78 -1.55 5.79
CA GLY A 27 10.08 -1.72 6.46
C GLY A 27 10.89 -2.94 5.99
N GLN A 28 10.22 -3.99 5.51
CA GLN A 28 10.87 -5.20 4.98
C GLN A 28 11.55 -4.99 3.60
N LYS A 29 11.50 -3.76 3.04
CA LYS A 29 12.21 -3.37 1.81
C LYS A 29 12.05 -4.41 0.69
N PHE A 30 10.82 -4.83 0.41
CA PHE A 30 10.50 -5.82 -0.64
C PHE A 30 10.85 -5.30 -2.06
N GLY A 31 12.15 -5.17 -2.37
CA GLY A 31 12.69 -4.81 -3.68
C GLY A 31 13.07 -3.34 -3.90
N TYR A 32 12.87 -2.44 -2.93
CA TYR A 32 13.23 -1.02 -3.06
C TYR A 32 14.19 -0.57 -1.97
N MET A 33 15.31 0.04 -2.38
CA MET A 33 16.18 0.80 -1.48
C MET A 33 15.48 2.12 -1.12
N THR A 34 14.62 2.08 -0.12
CA THR A 34 13.95 3.27 0.41
C THR A 34 14.79 3.86 1.56
N SER A 35 15.11 5.15 1.44
CA SER A 35 15.70 5.92 2.55
C SER A 35 14.73 5.94 3.75
N PRO A 36 15.22 6.08 5.01
CA PRO A 36 14.35 6.20 6.18
C PRO A 36 13.28 7.29 6.04
N GLY A 37 13.62 8.41 5.37
CA GLY A 37 12.68 9.49 5.07
C GLY A 37 11.55 9.06 4.12
N THR A 38 11.85 8.25 3.10
CA THR A 38 10.83 7.71 2.18
C THR A 38 9.86 6.77 2.90
N ILE A 39 10.35 5.94 3.82
CA ILE A 39 9.53 5.01 4.62
C ILE A 39 8.58 5.80 5.53
N LEU A 40 9.09 6.82 6.21
CA LEU A 40 8.28 7.69 7.07
C LEU A 40 7.19 8.40 6.27
N LEU A 41 7.55 8.97 5.12
CA LEU A 41 6.61 9.69 4.26
C LEU A 41 5.52 8.76 3.69
N ALA A 42 5.89 7.54 3.26
CA ALA A 42 4.93 6.56 2.76
C ALA A 42 3.94 6.12 3.86
N ASN A 43 4.41 5.92 5.09
CA ASN A 43 3.55 5.63 6.24
C ASN A 43 2.66 6.82 6.60
N ALA A 44 3.17 8.05 6.55
CA ALA A 44 2.38 9.26 6.82
C ALA A 44 1.25 9.44 5.80
N VAL A 45 1.53 9.24 4.50
CA VAL A 45 0.52 9.28 3.44
C VAL A 45 -0.54 8.19 3.65
N ALA A 46 -0.12 6.98 4.04
CA ALA A 46 -1.06 5.92 4.37
C ALA A 46 -2.00 6.36 5.49
N VAL A 47 -1.48 6.75 6.66
CA VAL A 47 -2.26 7.22 7.83
C VAL A 47 -3.19 8.37 7.46
N PHE A 48 -2.68 9.36 6.71
CA PHE A 48 -3.47 10.53 6.29
C PHE A 48 -4.70 10.13 5.47
N LYS A 49 -4.56 9.18 4.53
CA LYS A 49 -5.70 8.66 3.75
C LYS A 49 -6.83 8.13 4.64
N TRP A 50 -6.47 7.42 5.71
CA TRP A 50 -7.44 6.87 6.65
C TRP A 50 -8.11 7.96 7.48
N ILE A 51 -7.36 8.93 7.97
CA ILE A 51 -7.90 10.06 8.74
C ILE A 51 -8.92 10.81 7.88
N VAL A 52 -8.58 11.17 6.65
CA VAL A 52 -9.50 11.85 5.72
C VAL A 52 -10.77 11.03 5.50
N THR A 53 -10.63 9.71 5.31
CA THR A 53 -11.76 8.80 5.09
C THR A 53 -12.69 8.72 6.30
N VAL A 54 -12.13 8.60 7.51
CA VAL A 54 -12.89 8.54 8.76
C VAL A 54 -13.57 9.87 9.05
N THR A 55 -12.88 10.99 8.87
CA THR A 55 -13.43 12.34 9.05
C THR A 55 -14.58 12.59 8.07
N ALA A 56 -14.41 12.25 6.79
CA ALA A 56 -15.47 12.36 5.79
C ALA A 56 -16.70 11.52 6.18
N ALA A 57 -16.49 10.29 6.66
CA ALA A 57 -17.56 9.43 7.14
C ALA A 57 -18.26 10.03 8.37
N ILE A 58 -17.55 10.62 9.33
CA ILE A 58 -18.15 11.24 10.52
C ILE A 58 -18.99 12.47 10.16
N ILE A 59 -18.51 13.32 9.25
CA ILE A 59 -19.15 14.59 8.88
C ILE A 59 -20.38 14.36 8.00
N LEU A 60 -20.25 13.52 6.97
CA LEU A 60 -21.27 13.40 5.93
C LEU A 60 -22.31 12.29 6.23
N LEU A 61 -22.02 11.34 7.13
CA LEU A 61 -22.98 10.30 7.53
C LEU A 61 -23.72 10.69 8.80
N LYS A 62 -25.02 11.00 8.66
CA LYS A 62 -25.90 11.27 9.79
C LYS A 62 -26.22 10.01 10.59
N ASN A 63 -26.52 8.91 9.89
CA ASN A 63 -26.90 7.62 10.48
C ASN A 63 -25.87 6.53 10.13
N ASN A 64 -25.77 5.49 10.96
CA ASN A 64 -24.91 4.31 10.75
C ASN A 64 -23.41 4.60 10.55
N LYS A 65 -22.93 5.82 10.86
CA LYS A 65 -21.54 6.25 10.68
C LYS A 65 -20.52 5.28 11.26
N TRP A 66 -20.69 4.87 12.52
CA TRP A 66 -19.77 3.95 13.18
C TRP A 66 -19.81 2.54 12.61
N PHE A 67 -20.97 2.09 12.13
CA PHE A 67 -21.08 0.81 11.44
C PHE A 67 -20.33 0.83 10.11
N PHE A 68 -20.50 1.90 9.33
CA PHE A 68 -19.77 2.09 8.08
C PHE A 68 -18.26 2.17 8.33
N ILE A 69 -17.82 3.03 9.26
CA ILE A 69 -16.41 3.19 9.64
C ILE A 69 -15.79 1.85 10.07
N ARG A 70 -16.49 1.04 10.87
CA ARG A 70 -16.02 -0.30 11.24
C ARG A 70 -15.82 -1.20 10.02
N ARG A 71 -16.74 -1.18 9.06
CA ARG A 71 -16.63 -2.01 7.85
C ARG A 71 -15.52 -1.54 6.92
N ILE A 72 -15.30 -0.23 6.84
CA ILE A 72 -14.15 0.35 6.12
C ILE A 72 -12.82 -0.06 6.77
N ALA A 73 -12.76 0.01 8.10
CA ALA A 73 -11.59 -0.41 8.86
C ALA A 73 -11.32 -1.91 8.65
N PHE A 74 -12.36 -2.73 8.70
CA PHE A 74 -12.28 -4.16 8.41
C PHE A 74 -11.80 -4.44 6.98
N ALA A 75 -12.41 -3.79 5.98
CA ALA A 75 -12.05 -3.96 4.56
C ALA A 75 -10.55 -3.74 4.33
N SER A 76 -10.02 -2.73 5.02
CA SER A 76 -8.64 -2.32 4.85
C SER A 76 -7.67 -3.13 5.70
N PHE A 77 -8.07 -3.58 6.88
CA PHE A 77 -7.35 -4.64 7.61
C PHE A 77 -7.19 -5.89 6.74
N THR A 78 -8.29 -6.36 6.12
CA THR A 78 -8.24 -7.50 5.20
C THR A 78 -7.34 -7.22 4.00
N GLY A 79 -7.39 -6.02 3.43
CA GLY A 79 -6.46 -5.58 2.38
C GLY A 79 -5.01 -5.71 2.81
N THR A 80 -4.66 -5.17 3.98
CA THR A 80 -3.29 -5.28 4.50
C THR A 80 -2.85 -6.71 4.79
N LEU A 81 -3.78 -7.61 5.13
CA LEU A 81 -3.46 -9.03 5.23
C LEU A 81 -3.13 -9.66 3.87
N MET A 82 -3.70 -9.16 2.77
CA MET A 82 -3.35 -9.65 1.43
C MET A 82 -1.91 -9.34 1.05
N PHE A 83 -1.23 -8.38 1.69
CA PHE A 83 0.20 -8.18 1.48
C PHE A 83 1.04 -9.40 1.89
N PHE A 84 0.58 -10.24 2.82
CA PHE A 84 1.25 -11.49 3.17
C PHE A 84 1.28 -12.50 2.00
N SER A 85 0.45 -12.33 0.97
CA SER A 85 0.56 -13.13 -0.26
C SER A 85 1.91 -12.95 -0.97
N VAL A 86 2.69 -11.91 -0.62
CA VAL A 86 4.07 -11.75 -1.09
C VAL A 86 4.93 -12.99 -0.79
N PHE A 87 4.71 -13.65 0.35
CA PHE A 87 5.47 -14.84 0.75
C PHE A 87 5.19 -16.02 -0.18
N ILE A 88 3.96 -16.13 -0.69
CA ILE A 88 3.58 -17.12 -1.69
C ILE A 88 4.21 -16.76 -3.04
N THR A 89 4.08 -15.50 -3.47
CA THR A 89 4.61 -15.07 -4.77
C THR A 89 6.15 -15.11 -4.86
N ARG A 90 6.85 -15.02 -3.73
CA ARG A 90 8.31 -15.18 -3.64
C ARG A 90 8.80 -16.59 -3.95
N GLN A 91 7.95 -17.59 -3.75
CA GLN A 91 8.27 -18.99 -4.08
C GLN A 91 8.07 -19.30 -5.56
N LEU A 92 7.44 -18.38 -6.31
CA LEU A 92 7.21 -18.52 -7.73
C LEU A 92 8.38 -17.94 -8.54
N PRO A 93 8.79 -18.59 -9.64
CA PRO A 93 9.87 -18.13 -10.52
C PRO A 93 9.39 -16.98 -11.42
N ILE A 94 9.03 -15.85 -10.81
CA ILE A 94 8.56 -14.63 -11.49
C ILE A 94 9.47 -13.45 -11.11
N ASP A 95 9.51 -12.42 -11.98
CA ASP A 95 10.32 -11.23 -11.76
C ASP A 95 10.03 -10.54 -10.41
N SER A 96 11.06 -10.01 -9.74
CA SER A 96 10.93 -9.35 -8.44
C SER A 96 9.91 -8.20 -8.42
N TRP A 97 9.78 -7.47 -9.53
CA TRP A 97 8.74 -6.44 -9.70
C TRP A 97 7.32 -7.02 -9.64
N ARG A 98 7.10 -8.17 -10.30
CA ARG A 98 5.80 -8.85 -10.35
C ARG A 98 5.44 -9.47 -9.00
N GLN A 99 6.43 -10.00 -8.28
CA GLN A 99 6.27 -10.51 -6.91
C GLN A 99 5.73 -9.46 -5.95
N PHE A 100 6.07 -8.19 -6.14
CA PHE A 100 5.53 -7.09 -5.34
C PHE A 100 4.17 -6.59 -5.86
N THR A 101 4.02 -6.52 -7.18
CA THR A 101 2.83 -5.95 -7.81
C THR A 101 1.58 -6.82 -7.57
N TYR A 102 1.68 -8.14 -7.63
CA TYR A 102 0.53 -9.02 -7.45
C TYR A 102 -0.13 -8.93 -6.06
N PRO A 103 0.62 -9.00 -4.94
CA PRO A 103 0.06 -8.79 -3.60
C PRO A 103 -0.62 -7.42 -3.44
N VAL A 104 -0.03 -6.38 -4.03
CA VAL A 104 -0.58 -5.03 -3.99
C VAL A 104 -1.91 -4.95 -4.76
N LEU A 105 -1.96 -5.49 -5.98
CA LEU A 105 -3.19 -5.57 -6.77
C LEU A 105 -4.27 -6.40 -6.07
N LEU A 106 -3.91 -7.54 -5.49
CA LEU A 106 -4.83 -8.40 -4.74
C LEU A 106 -5.41 -7.66 -3.54
N SER A 107 -4.57 -6.95 -2.77
CA SER A 107 -5.00 -6.10 -1.67
C SER A 107 -6.03 -5.06 -2.14
N PHE A 108 -5.72 -4.32 -3.21
CA PHE A 108 -6.65 -3.32 -3.75
C PHE A 108 -7.97 -3.91 -4.22
N LEU A 109 -7.93 -5.08 -4.88
CA LEU A 109 -9.14 -5.76 -5.36
C LEU A 109 -10.04 -6.18 -4.19
N VAL A 110 -9.47 -6.83 -3.17
CA VAL A 110 -10.21 -7.26 -1.97
C VAL A 110 -10.77 -6.05 -1.21
N MET A 111 -9.96 -5.00 -1.02
CA MET A 111 -10.43 -3.76 -0.38
C MET A 111 -11.60 -3.15 -1.14
N THR A 112 -11.52 -3.08 -2.47
CA THR A 112 -12.56 -2.49 -3.34
C THR A 112 -13.88 -3.24 -3.21
N ILE A 113 -13.86 -4.57 -3.24
CA ILE A 113 -15.05 -5.42 -3.08
C ILE A 113 -15.69 -5.20 -1.70
N LEU A 114 -14.87 -5.22 -0.64
CA LEU A 114 -15.36 -5.04 0.72
C LEU A 114 -15.88 -3.62 0.97
N TYR A 115 -15.29 -2.61 0.32
CA TYR A 115 -15.76 -1.23 0.37
C TYR A 115 -17.13 -1.08 -0.29
N TYR A 116 -17.30 -1.67 -1.48
CA TYR A 116 -18.58 -1.67 -2.17
C TYR A 116 -19.65 -2.33 -1.31
N LYS A 117 -19.33 -3.48 -0.70
CA LYS A 117 -20.22 -4.16 0.25
C LYS A 117 -20.54 -3.28 1.45
N ALA A 118 -19.57 -2.56 2.02
CA ALA A 118 -19.79 -1.65 3.14
C ALA A 118 -20.72 -0.47 2.79
N VAL A 119 -20.60 0.09 1.58
CA VAL A 119 -21.49 1.15 1.07
C VAL A 119 -22.92 0.62 0.93
N ARG A 120 -23.10 -0.58 0.35
CA ARG A 120 -24.42 -1.21 0.20
C ARG A 120 -25.05 -1.56 1.54
N ASP A 121 -24.29 -2.18 2.45
CA ASP A 121 -24.77 -2.59 3.78
C ASP A 121 -25.10 -1.38 4.68
N ALA A 122 -24.47 -0.22 4.45
CA ALA A 122 -24.78 1.02 5.15
C ALA A 122 -25.96 1.80 4.54
N GLY A 123 -26.54 1.33 3.43
CA GLY A 123 -27.64 2.00 2.72
C GLY A 123 -27.20 3.28 2.00
N LEU A 124 -25.91 3.39 1.64
CA LEU A 124 -25.36 4.58 1.00
C LEU A 124 -25.48 4.51 -0.52
N SER A 125 -25.57 5.68 -1.15
CA SER A 125 -25.60 5.77 -2.61
C SER A 125 -24.27 5.35 -3.22
N VAL A 126 -24.30 4.82 -4.45
CA VAL A 126 -23.08 4.40 -5.18
C VAL A 126 -22.10 5.57 -5.39
N LYS A 127 -22.58 6.82 -5.36
CA LYS A 127 -21.74 8.03 -5.41
C LYS A 127 -20.65 8.03 -4.32
N TRP A 128 -20.96 7.50 -3.14
CA TRP A 128 -19.98 7.35 -2.06
C TRP A 128 -18.85 6.38 -2.41
N PHE A 129 -19.17 5.29 -3.08
CA PHE A 129 -18.17 4.33 -3.56
C PHE A 129 -17.28 4.96 -4.64
N VAL A 130 -17.87 5.72 -5.57
CA VAL A 130 -17.12 6.44 -6.61
C VAL A 130 -16.19 7.49 -6.01
N GLY A 131 -16.68 8.30 -5.07
CA GLY A 131 -15.85 9.30 -4.37
C GLY A 131 -14.68 8.64 -3.63
N TRP A 132 -14.90 7.48 -3.03
CA TRP A 132 -13.83 6.70 -2.42
C TRP A 132 -12.83 6.16 -3.44
N LEU A 133 -13.27 5.63 -4.58
CA LEU A 133 -12.37 5.16 -5.64
C LEU A 133 -11.47 6.28 -6.16
N ILE A 134 -12.00 7.49 -6.32
CA ILE A 134 -11.21 8.66 -6.71
C ILE A 134 -10.16 9.00 -5.64
N CYS A 135 -10.56 9.03 -4.36
CA CYS A 135 -9.65 9.26 -3.24
C CYS A 135 -8.55 8.17 -3.17
N LEU A 136 -8.92 6.91 -3.39
CA LEU A 136 -8.00 5.78 -3.46
C LEU A 136 -6.99 5.96 -4.60
N ALA A 137 -7.45 6.32 -5.79
CA ALA A 137 -6.59 6.54 -6.95
C ALA A 137 -5.58 7.67 -6.69
N ILE A 138 -6.03 8.80 -6.15
CA ILE A 138 -5.14 9.91 -5.77
C ILE A 138 -4.13 9.46 -4.72
N GLY A 139 -4.58 8.76 -3.66
CA GLY A 139 -3.70 8.25 -2.62
C GLY A 139 -2.67 7.26 -3.15
N LEU A 140 -3.05 6.39 -4.10
CA LEU A 140 -2.14 5.45 -4.75
C LEU A 140 -1.11 6.19 -5.59
N VAL A 141 -1.51 7.18 -6.39
CA VAL A 141 -0.59 8.01 -7.18
C VAL A 141 0.39 8.74 -6.26
N LEU A 142 -0.07 9.31 -5.15
CA LEU A 142 0.79 9.97 -4.16
C LEU A 142 1.75 8.98 -3.51
N GLN A 143 1.28 7.80 -3.11
CA GLN A 143 2.11 6.78 -2.47
C GLN A 143 3.18 6.23 -3.43
N MET A 144 2.81 5.99 -4.69
CA MET A 144 3.76 5.62 -5.74
C MET A 144 4.75 6.76 -5.99
N ARG A 145 4.29 8.02 -6.13
CA ARG A 145 5.20 9.17 -6.29
C ARG A 145 6.13 9.38 -5.11
N VAL A 146 5.73 9.08 -3.88
CA VAL A 146 6.63 9.14 -2.73
C VAL A 146 7.66 8.01 -2.78
N VAL A 147 7.22 6.79 -3.08
CA VAL A 147 8.10 5.61 -3.16
C VAL A 147 9.10 5.72 -4.33
N PHE A 148 8.67 6.24 -5.48
CA PHE A 148 9.48 6.36 -6.70
C PHE A 148 10.12 7.74 -6.90
N GLY A 149 9.46 8.81 -6.47
CA GLY A 149 9.90 10.19 -6.68
C GLY A 149 10.99 10.67 -5.73
N LEU A 150 11.19 10.00 -4.58
CA LEU A 150 12.39 10.23 -3.76
C LEU A 150 13.65 9.54 -4.32
N HIS A 151 13.54 8.82 -5.45
CA HIS A 151 14.67 8.27 -6.19
C HIS A 151 14.45 8.41 -7.70
N PRO A 152 14.76 9.58 -8.31
CA PRO A 152 14.69 9.75 -9.77
C PRO A 152 15.52 8.72 -10.56
N SER A 153 16.46 8.02 -9.91
CA SER A 153 17.30 6.97 -10.50
C SER A 153 16.57 5.64 -10.79
N LEU A 154 15.35 5.41 -10.28
CA LEU A 154 14.55 4.21 -10.60
C LEU A 154 13.61 4.40 -11.80
N MET A 155 13.22 5.66 -12.09
CA MET A 155 12.43 6.01 -13.27
C MET A 155 13.30 6.34 -14.50
N THR A 156 14.61 6.52 -14.30
CA THR A 156 15.58 6.71 -15.37
C THR A 156 16.60 5.57 -15.39
N ASN A 157 16.43 4.65 -16.35
CA ASN A 157 17.51 3.91 -17.01
C ASN A 157 18.59 3.16 -16.18
N ASN A 158 18.44 2.87 -14.89
CA ASN A 158 19.49 2.13 -14.15
C ASN A 158 19.41 0.60 -14.23
N VAL A 159 18.37 0.03 -14.85
CA VAL A 159 18.38 -1.40 -15.22
C VAL A 159 19.42 -1.67 -16.31
N TYR A 160 19.73 -0.69 -17.17
CA TYR A 160 20.83 -0.79 -18.12
C TYR A 160 22.20 -0.65 -17.46
N GLN A 161 22.35 0.23 -16.45
CA GLN A 161 23.65 0.44 -15.81
C GLN A 161 24.12 -0.77 -14.99
N PHE A 162 23.23 -1.46 -14.27
CA PHE A 162 23.60 -2.63 -13.49
C PHE A 162 24.04 -3.82 -14.38
N GLN A 163 23.41 -4.02 -15.55
CA GLN A 163 23.88 -5.01 -16.52
C GLN A 163 25.20 -4.61 -17.19
N THR A 164 25.41 -3.33 -17.50
CA THR A 164 26.71 -2.89 -18.08
C THR A 164 27.86 -2.94 -17.08
N GLN A 165 27.63 -2.72 -15.78
CA GLN A 165 28.69 -2.84 -14.75
C GLN A 165 29.14 -4.29 -14.58
N PHE A 166 28.23 -5.26 -14.61
CA PHE A 166 28.60 -6.69 -14.61
C PHE A 166 29.29 -7.15 -15.91
N LYS A 167 29.02 -6.49 -17.04
CA LYS A 167 29.70 -6.78 -18.32
C LYS A 167 31.08 -6.11 -18.41
N LYS A 168 31.25 -4.91 -17.84
CA LYS A 168 32.53 -4.18 -17.84
C LYS A 168 33.52 -4.74 -16.81
N GLY A 169 33.05 -5.16 -15.63
CA GLY A 169 33.87 -5.75 -14.57
C GLY A 169 34.40 -7.16 -14.88
N ARG A 170 33.95 -7.81 -15.96
CA ARG A 170 34.45 -9.12 -16.40
C ARG A 170 35.52 -9.03 -17.50
N THR A 171 35.88 -7.82 -17.94
CA THR A 171 36.79 -7.61 -19.10
C THR A 171 38.09 -6.87 -18.74
N SER A 172 38.34 -6.60 -17.45
CA SER A 172 39.51 -5.84 -16.99
C SER A 172 40.42 -6.64 -16.05
N LEU A 173 40.57 -7.94 -16.32
CA LEU A 173 41.51 -8.83 -15.63
C LEU A 173 42.26 -9.65 -16.68
N CYS A 174 43.16 -8.99 -17.41
CA CYS A 174 44.34 -9.61 -18.04
C CYS A 174 45.20 -8.52 -18.69
N PHE A 175 46.52 -8.63 -18.48
CA PHE A 175 47.64 -7.92 -19.09
C PHE A 175 48.16 -6.64 -18.43
N THR A 176 49.17 -6.84 -17.57
CA THR A 176 50.45 -6.12 -17.65
C THR A 176 51.59 -7.10 -17.34
N PRO A 177 52.53 -7.36 -18.27
CA PRO A 177 53.83 -7.92 -17.93
C PRO A 177 54.76 -6.76 -17.52
N GLU A 178 55.36 -6.83 -16.33
CA GLU A 178 56.47 -5.96 -15.95
C GLU A 178 57.79 -6.60 -16.43
N VAL A 179 58.62 -5.77 -17.05
CA VAL A 179 60.02 -6.02 -17.43
C VAL A 179 60.91 -5.70 -16.24
#